data_AF-A0A510HEP0-F1
#
_entry.id   AF-A0A510HEP0-F1
#
_cell.length_a   1.000
_cell.length_b   1.000
_cell.length_c   1.000
_cell.angle_alpha   90.00
_cell.angle_beta   90.00
_cell.angle_gamma   90.00
#
_symmetry.space_group_name_H-M   'P 1'
#
loop_
_entity.id
_entity.type
_entity.pdbx_description
1 polymer ?
#
loop_
_entity_poly.entity_id
_entity_poly.type
_entity_poly.pdbx_seq_one_letter_code
_entity_poly.pdbx_strand_id
1 'polypeptide(L)'
;MISASLLRRLLSRLSGREERSGGGSRSSFLLSDEELTRIGTEEDPLRDYEEAAARSLEALRTEQGGDTERAVRLYEELVASGFVESRPYERLAAIYERRRRYRDALRVTESFIRLARSGRMPRGAQRSADRRLAAFEARAERYRTLSGREGEPYSR
;
A
#
# COMPACT_ATOMS: atom_id res chain seq x y z
N MET A 1 -17.35 13.56 -12.77
CA MET A 1 -16.12 14.35 -13.02
C MET A 1 -15.91 15.32 -11.87
N ILE A 2 -15.15 14.92 -10.84
CA ILE A 2 -14.80 15.82 -9.74
C ILE A 2 -13.62 16.67 -10.24
N SER A 3 -13.84 17.98 -10.32
CA SER A 3 -12.83 18.95 -10.76
C SER A 3 -11.55 18.84 -9.93
N ALA A 4 -10.37 18.88 -10.58
CA ALA A 4 -9.04 18.89 -9.94
C ALA A 4 -8.89 19.94 -8.82
N SER A 5 -9.73 20.99 -8.83
CA SER A 5 -9.82 22.00 -7.77
C SER A 5 -10.34 21.46 -6.44
N LEU A 6 -11.20 20.43 -6.45
CA LEU A 6 -11.76 19.81 -5.25
C LEU A 6 -10.76 18.84 -4.60
N LEU A 7 -9.99 18.10 -5.40
CA LEU A 7 -8.90 17.22 -4.96
C LEU A 7 -7.85 18.03 -4.16
N ARG A 8 -7.46 19.19 -4.71
CA ARG A 8 -6.50 20.12 -4.09
C ARG A 8 -7.03 20.72 -2.77
N ARG A 9 -8.35 20.93 -2.67
CA ARG A 9 -9.00 21.53 -1.50
C ARG A 9 -9.25 20.51 -0.38
N LEU A 10 -9.47 19.23 -0.74
CA LEU A 10 -9.64 18.14 0.22
C LEU A 10 -8.32 17.77 0.91
N LEU A 11 -7.22 17.70 0.16
CA LEU A 11 -5.87 17.48 0.68
C LEU A 11 -5.41 18.61 1.62
N SER A 12 -5.96 19.82 1.46
CA SER A 12 -5.64 20.97 2.31
C SER A 12 -6.39 20.97 3.64
N ARG A 13 -7.53 20.27 3.75
CA ARG A 13 -8.39 20.25 4.96
C ARG A 13 -8.09 19.12 5.94
N LEU A 14 -7.44 18.04 5.50
CA LEU A 14 -7.02 16.93 6.37
C LEU A 14 -5.73 17.21 7.17
N SER A 15 -4.99 18.26 6.79
CA SER A 15 -3.80 18.72 7.50
C SER A 15 -4.16 19.93 8.36
N GLY A 16 -4.69 19.68 9.56
CA GLY A 16 -4.85 20.72 10.57
C GLY A 16 -3.48 21.30 10.94
N ARG A 17 -3.08 22.39 10.28
CA ARG A 17 -2.12 23.39 10.78
C ARG A 17 -2.25 24.66 9.95
N GLU A 18 -2.63 25.74 10.64
CA GLU A 18 -2.78 27.09 10.13
C GLU A 18 -1.57 27.60 9.34
N GLU A 19 -1.91 28.56 8.48
CA GLU A 19 -1.10 29.34 7.58
C GLU A 19 0.25 29.78 8.16
N ARG A 20 1.32 29.45 7.43
CA ARG A 20 2.47 30.35 7.30
C ARG A 20 2.79 30.48 5.82
N SER A 21 2.73 31.74 5.40
CA SER A 21 3.08 32.25 4.08
C SER A 21 4.42 31.70 3.59
N GLY A 22 4.42 31.18 2.37
CA GLY A 22 5.57 30.57 1.71
C GLY A 22 5.10 29.82 0.46
N GLY A 23 5.01 30.53 -0.66
CA GLY A 23 4.46 30.06 -1.93
C GLY A 23 5.29 28.96 -2.59
N GLY A 24 5.14 27.73 -2.11
CA GLY A 24 5.49 26.50 -2.84
C GLY A 24 4.29 25.58 -2.77
N SER A 25 3.73 25.19 -3.92
CA SER A 25 2.61 24.25 -3.94
C SER A 25 3.06 22.94 -3.28
N ARG A 26 2.45 22.58 -2.14
CA ARG A 26 2.71 21.33 -1.39
C ARG A 26 2.66 20.05 -2.25
N SER A 27 2.05 20.16 -3.45
CA SER A 27 2.08 19.18 -4.53
C SER A 27 3.49 18.70 -4.91
N SER A 28 4.47 19.62 -4.94
CA SER A 28 5.87 19.35 -5.33
C SER A 28 6.60 18.36 -4.41
N PHE A 29 6.11 18.17 -3.17
CA PHE A 29 6.71 17.20 -2.24
C PHE A 29 6.23 15.76 -2.45
N LEU A 30 5.04 15.57 -3.02
CA LEU A 30 4.42 14.25 -3.21
C LEU A 30 4.67 13.68 -4.59
N LEU A 31 4.67 14.55 -5.61
CA LEU A 31 4.89 14.22 -7.01
C LEU A 31 6.00 15.11 -7.59
N SER A 32 6.80 14.56 -8.50
CA SER A 32 7.74 15.34 -9.32
C SER A 32 7.00 16.21 -10.34
N ASP A 33 7.68 17.22 -10.88
CA ASP A 33 7.08 18.07 -11.93
C ASP A 33 6.66 17.24 -13.15
N GLU A 34 7.40 16.18 -13.47
CA GLU A 34 7.06 15.23 -14.53
C GLU A 34 5.85 14.34 -14.18
N GLU A 35 5.67 13.96 -12.92
CA GLU A 35 4.49 13.19 -12.49
C GLU A 35 3.22 14.07 -12.50
N LEU A 36 3.37 15.37 -12.22
CA LEU A 36 2.26 16.32 -12.26
C LEU A 36 1.73 16.55 -13.68
N THR A 37 2.59 16.50 -14.70
CA THR A 37 2.15 16.62 -16.10
C THR A 37 1.39 15.40 -16.61
N ARG A 38 1.54 14.23 -15.95
CA ARG A 38 0.83 12.99 -16.32
C ARG A 38 -0.54 12.84 -15.67
N ILE A 39 -0.89 13.68 -14.69
CA ILE A 39 -2.23 13.66 -14.07
C ILE A 39 -3.32 13.86 -15.13
N GLY A 40 -4.35 13.03 -15.12
CA GLY A 40 -5.44 13.03 -16.10
C GLY A 40 -5.12 12.36 -17.44
N THR A 41 -3.94 11.78 -17.62
CA THR A 41 -3.58 10.96 -18.79
C THR A 41 -3.75 9.46 -18.52
N GLU A 42 -3.49 8.61 -19.50
CA GLU A 42 -3.45 7.14 -19.29
C GLU A 42 -2.35 6.72 -18.31
N GLU A 43 -1.30 7.53 -18.19
CA GLU A 43 -0.16 7.31 -17.27
C GLU A 43 -0.33 8.07 -15.94
N ASP A 44 -1.57 8.47 -15.59
CA ASP A 44 -1.83 9.19 -14.35
C ASP A 44 -1.36 8.35 -13.14
N PRO A 45 -0.33 8.81 -12.41
CA PRO A 45 0.24 8.08 -11.27
C PRO A 45 -0.74 7.91 -10.11
N LEU A 46 -1.85 8.67 -10.10
CA LEU A 46 -2.92 8.62 -9.12
C LEU A 46 -4.24 8.13 -9.73
N ARG A 47 -4.22 7.56 -10.94
CA ARG A 47 -5.40 6.92 -11.53
C ARG A 47 -5.97 5.90 -10.56
N ASP A 48 -7.26 5.99 -10.31
CA ASP A 48 -8.01 5.10 -9.40
C ASP A 48 -7.50 5.07 -7.94
N TYR A 49 -6.58 5.97 -7.56
CA TYR A 49 -6.00 6.02 -6.21
C TYR A 49 -7.06 6.32 -5.15
N GLU A 50 -8.03 7.20 -5.43
CA GLU A 50 -9.09 7.52 -4.47
C GLU A 50 -9.97 6.29 -4.19
N GLU A 51 -10.33 5.52 -5.21
CA GLU A 51 -11.14 4.31 -5.06
C GLU A 51 -10.36 3.22 -4.31
N ALA A 52 -9.08 3.06 -4.63
CA ALA A 52 -8.20 2.13 -3.92
C ALA A 52 -7.98 2.57 -2.46
N ALA A 53 -7.82 3.87 -2.19
CA ALA A 53 -7.71 4.40 -0.83
C ALA A 53 -9.01 4.21 -0.04
N ALA A 54 -10.18 4.43 -0.66
CA ALA A 54 -11.48 4.16 -0.05
C ALA A 54 -11.64 2.68 0.30
N ARG A 55 -11.25 1.78 -0.62
CA ARG A 55 -11.24 0.33 -0.39
C ARG A 55 -10.28 -0.08 0.73
N SER A 56 -9.11 0.55 0.81
CA SER A 56 -8.14 0.33 1.91
C SER A 56 -8.72 0.72 3.27
N LEU A 57 -9.43 1.85 3.33
CA LEU A 57 -10.13 2.29 4.54
C LEU A 57 -11.29 1.35 4.92
N GLU A 58 -12.05 0.87 3.93
CA GLU A 58 -13.09 -0.13 4.14
C GLU A 58 -12.52 -1.45 4.68
N ALA A 59 -11.43 -1.95 4.07
CA ALA A 59 -10.75 -3.16 4.52
C ALA A 59 -10.33 -3.04 5.98
N LEU A 60 -9.75 -1.91 6.38
CA LEU A 60 -9.39 -1.64 7.76
C LEU A 60 -10.61 -1.65 8.70
N ARG A 61 -11.70 -0.96 8.32
CA ARG A 61 -12.91 -0.88 9.15
C ARG A 61 -13.54 -2.26 9.34
N THR A 62 -13.62 -3.05 8.28
CA THR A 62 -14.14 -4.43 8.34
C THR A 62 -13.26 -5.32 9.20
N GLU A 63 -11.92 -5.20 9.10
CA GLU A 63 -10.98 -5.92 9.97
C GLU A 63 -11.18 -5.55 11.44
N GLN A 64 -11.29 -4.25 11.75
CA GLN A 64 -11.52 -3.75 13.12
C GLN A 64 -12.90 -4.14 13.66
N GLY A 65 -13.90 -4.26 12.78
CA GLY A 65 -15.25 -4.74 13.11
C GLY A 65 -15.35 -6.26 13.27
N GLY A 66 -14.25 -7.00 13.08
CA GLY A 66 -14.21 -8.46 13.23
C GLY A 66 -14.54 -9.26 11.97
N ASP A 67 -15.00 -8.62 10.89
CA ASP A 67 -15.24 -9.27 9.60
C ASP A 67 -13.92 -9.46 8.84
N THR A 68 -13.13 -10.41 9.33
CA THR A 68 -11.78 -10.69 8.82
C THR A 68 -11.83 -11.24 7.40
N GLU A 69 -12.85 -12.02 7.02
CA GLU A 69 -12.91 -12.57 5.65
C GLU A 69 -13.21 -11.49 4.61
N ARG A 70 -14.09 -10.54 4.91
CA ARG A 70 -14.29 -9.40 4.02
C ARG A 70 -13.04 -8.55 3.92
N ALA A 71 -12.36 -8.28 5.04
CA ALA A 71 -11.09 -7.55 5.03
C ALA A 71 -10.04 -8.24 4.15
N VAL A 72 -9.92 -9.57 4.22
CA VAL A 72 -9.02 -10.35 3.37
C VAL A 72 -9.32 -10.14 1.89
N ARG A 73 -10.60 -10.23 1.46
CA ARG A 73 -10.98 -10.00 0.06
C ARG A 73 -10.57 -8.61 -0.42
N LEU A 74 -10.89 -7.58 0.37
CA LEU A 74 -10.56 -6.19 0.02
C LEU A 74 -9.05 -5.94 -0.02
N TYR A 75 -8.29 -6.54 0.89
CA TYR A 75 -6.83 -6.43 0.85
C TYR A 75 -6.22 -7.19 -0.35
N GLU A 76 -6.75 -8.36 -0.74
CA GLU A 76 -6.30 -9.07 -1.94
C GLU A 76 -6.54 -8.26 -3.21
N GLU A 77 -7.70 -7.60 -3.33
CA GLU A 77 -7.98 -6.69 -4.45
C GLU A 77 -6.93 -5.56 -4.54
N LEU A 78 -6.57 -4.95 -3.40
CA LEU A 78 -5.55 -3.89 -3.35
C LEU A 78 -4.15 -4.39 -3.70
N VAL A 79 -3.81 -5.62 -3.27
CA VAL A 79 -2.53 -6.24 -3.60
C VAL A 79 -2.47 -6.57 -5.09
N ALA A 80 -3.56 -7.10 -5.66
CA ALA A 80 -3.67 -7.44 -7.08
C ALA A 80 -3.61 -6.19 -7.97
N SER A 81 -4.18 -5.06 -7.52
CA SER A 81 -4.13 -3.79 -8.24
C SER A 81 -2.78 -3.07 -8.11
N GLY A 82 -1.84 -3.58 -7.30
CA GLY A 82 -0.55 -2.92 -7.07
C GLY A 82 -0.67 -1.60 -6.30
N PHE A 83 -1.63 -1.50 -5.38
CA PHE A 83 -1.86 -0.26 -4.62
C PHE A 83 -0.59 0.19 -3.91
N VAL A 84 -0.27 1.49 -4.00
CA VAL A 84 1.07 1.98 -3.66
C VAL A 84 1.35 2.09 -2.15
N GLU A 85 0.34 1.96 -1.30
CA GLU A 85 0.56 1.99 0.15
C GLU A 85 0.92 0.61 0.70
N SER A 86 1.84 0.57 1.66
CA SER A 86 2.33 -0.69 2.25
C SER A 86 1.31 -1.37 3.17
N ARG A 87 0.34 -0.63 3.70
CA ARG A 87 -0.56 -1.09 4.77
C ARG A 87 -1.38 -2.32 4.37
N PRO A 88 -2.04 -2.39 3.19
CA PRO A 88 -2.75 -3.60 2.78
C PRO A 88 -1.87 -4.85 2.76
N TYR A 89 -0.64 -4.75 2.24
CA TYR A 89 0.31 -5.86 2.21
C TYR A 89 0.68 -6.34 3.62
N GLU A 90 0.93 -5.41 4.55
CA GLU A 90 1.28 -5.75 5.93
C GLU A 90 0.14 -6.43 6.68
N ARG A 91 -1.08 -5.91 6.54
CA ARG A 91 -2.27 -6.41 7.22
C ARG A 91 -2.63 -7.79 6.69
N LEU A 92 -2.65 -7.95 5.37
CA LEU A 92 -2.94 -9.23 4.74
C LEU A 92 -1.87 -10.29 5.05
N ALA A 93 -0.58 -9.95 4.99
CA ALA A 93 0.48 -10.86 5.38
C ALA A 93 0.35 -11.28 6.86
N ALA A 94 -0.01 -10.35 7.76
CA ALA A 94 -0.24 -10.67 9.16
C ALA A 94 -1.48 -11.56 9.38
N ILE A 95 -2.56 -11.38 8.61
CA ILE A 95 -3.73 -12.26 8.66
C ILE A 95 -3.34 -13.67 8.21
N TYR A 96 -2.61 -13.81 7.10
CA TYR A 96 -2.15 -15.11 6.62
C TYR A 96 -1.18 -15.80 7.57
N GLU A 97 -0.26 -15.05 8.18
CA GLU A 97 0.63 -15.55 9.22
C GLU A 97 -0.14 -16.12 10.42
N ARG A 98 -1.15 -15.39 10.93
CA ARG A 98 -2.00 -15.89 12.04
C ARG A 98 -2.74 -17.17 11.69
N ARG A 99 -3.08 -17.36 10.40
CA ARG A 99 -3.69 -18.58 9.86
C ARG A 99 -2.69 -19.67 9.53
N ARG A 100 -1.40 -19.49 9.82
CA ARG A 100 -0.29 -20.37 9.40
C ARG A 100 -0.29 -20.64 7.90
N ARG A 101 -0.70 -19.66 7.09
CA ARG A 101 -0.62 -19.71 5.64
C ARG A 101 0.65 -18.99 5.19
N TYR A 102 1.82 -19.52 5.55
CA TYR A 102 3.09 -18.79 5.39
C TYR A 102 3.45 -18.57 3.91
N ARG A 103 3.06 -19.49 3.02
CA ARG A 103 3.22 -19.31 1.56
C ARG A 103 2.45 -18.09 1.03
N ASP A 104 1.22 -17.88 1.51
CA ASP A 104 0.42 -16.72 1.11
C ASP A 104 0.96 -15.42 1.71
N ALA A 105 1.38 -15.46 2.97
CA ALA A 105 2.03 -14.33 3.62
C ALA A 105 3.33 -13.93 2.89
N LEU A 106 4.11 -14.91 2.43
CA LEU A 106 5.29 -14.70 1.58
C LEU A 106 4.91 -14.05 0.25
N ARG A 107 3.94 -14.61 -0.49
CA ARG A 107 3.48 -14.07 -1.79
C ARG A 107 3.10 -12.60 -1.68
N VAL A 108 2.33 -12.24 -0.66
CA VAL A 108 1.89 -10.85 -0.42
C VAL A 108 3.09 -9.96 -0.12
N THR A 109 3.98 -10.40 0.77
CA THR A 109 5.18 -9.65 1.15
C THR A 109 6.09 -9.39 -0.07
N GLU A 110 6.31 -10.42 -0.89
CA GLU A 110 7.10 -10.31 -2.12
C GLU A 110 6.43 -9.43 -3.18
N SER A 111 5.11 -9.37 -3.21
CA SER A 111 4.38 -8.46 -4.10
C SER A 111 4.69 -7.00 -3.80
N PHE A 112 4.76 -6.63 -2.51
CA PHE A 112 5.21 -5.28 -2.11
C PHE A 112 6.68 -5.04 -2.47
N ILE A 113 7.56 -6.01 -2.23
CA ILE A 113 9.00 -5.90 -2.60
C ILE A 113 9.16 -5.65 -4.11
N ARG A 114 8.42 -6.39 -4.95
CA ARG A 114 8.44 -6.19 -6.40
C ARG A 114 7.91 -4.80 -6.80
N LEU A 115 6.83 -4.34 -6.17
CA LEU A 115 6.29 -3.00 -6.42
C LEU A 115 7.31 -1.92 -6.04
N ALA A 116 7.88 -2.00 -4.84
CA ALA A 116 8.89 -1.06 -4.35
C ALA A 116 10.14 -1.02 -5.22
N ARG A 117 10.61 -2.18 -5.71
CA ARG A 117 11.77 -2.26 -6.61
C ARG A 117 11.47 -1.88 -8.06
N SER A 118 10.19 -1.73 -8.43
CA SER A 118 9.84 -1.47 -9.83
C SER A 118 10.18 -0.05 -10.30
N GLY A 119 10.35 0.89 -9.37
CA GLY A 119 10.59 2.31 -9.68
C GLY A 119 9.39 3.01 -10.32
N ARG A 120 8.23 2.35 -10.41
CA ARG A 120 6.99 2.87 -11.03
C ARG A 120 6.07 3.58 -10.03
N MET A 121 6.42 3.60 -8.75
CA MET A 121 5.61 4.25 -7.74
C MET A 121 5.80 5.77 -7.79
N PRO A 122 4.77 6.57 -7.50
CA PRO A 122 4.91 8.01 -7.39
C PRO A 122 5.97 8.39 -6.36
N ARG A 123 6.75 9.46 -6.58
CA ARG A 123 7.93 9.81 -5.75
C ARG A 123 7.66 9.77 -4.23
N GLY A 124 6.52 10.28 -3.78
CA GLY A 124 6.13 10.26 -2.37
C GLY A 124 5.92 8.84 -1.82
N ALA A 125 5.24 7.98 -2.59
CA ALA A 125 5.00 6.59 -2.24
C ALA A 125 6.30 5.76 -2.30
N GLN A 126 7.15 6.00 -3.31
CA GLN A 126 8.45 5.35 -3.46
C GLN A 126 9.34 5.59 -2.22
N ARG A 127 9.48 6.84 -1.75
CA ARG A 127 10.24 7.12 -0.52
C ARG A 127 9.69 6.40 0.72
N SER A 128 8.38 6.21 0.79
CA SER A 128 7.77 5.44 1.86
C SER A 128 8.12 3.95 1.73
N ALA A 129 8.06 3.42 0.51
CA ALA A 129 8.42 2.04 0.21
C ALA A 129 9.90 1.74 0.51
N ASP A 130 10.82 2.62 0.11
CA ASP A 130 12.26 2.47 0.35
C ASP A 130 12.56 2.33 1.85
N ARG A 131 11.94 3.16 2.69
CA ARG A 131 12.09 3.11 4.16
C ARG A 131 11.58 1.81 4.78
N ARG A 132 10.67 1.11 4.10
CA ARG A 132 10.05 -0.13 4.60
C ARG A 132 10.63 -1.39 3.95
N LEU A 133 11.39 -1.25 2.87
CA LEU A 133 11.86 -2.36 2.05
C LEU A 133 12.60 -3.41 2.88
N ALA A 134 13.56 -3.00 3.70
CA ALA A 134 14.33 -3.91 4.55
C ALA A 134 13.44 -4.69 5.54
N ALA A 135 12.39 -4.08 6.08
CA ALA A 135 11.45 -4.74 6.98
C ALA A 135 10.61 -5.82 6.25
N PHE A 136 10.21 -5.53 5.01
CA PHE A 136 9.53 -6.50 4.15
C PHE A 136 10.44 -7.64 3.71
N GLU A 137 11.70 -7.36 3.37
CA GLU A 137 12.69 -8.38 3.02
C GLU A 137 12.95 -9.33 4.19
N ALA A 138 13.16 -8.79 5.39
CA ALA A 138 13.28 -9.59 6.61
C ALA A 138 12.01 -10.41 6.88
N ARG A 139 10.83 -9.87 6.60
CA ARG A 139 9.56 -10.59 6.74
C ARG A 139 9.42 -11.73 5.73
N ALA A 140 9.80 -11.51 4.48
CA ALA A 140 9.79 -12.54 3.45
C ALA A 140 10.73 -13.69 3.84
N GLU A 141 11.93 -13.39 4.32
CA GLU A 141 12.89 -14.42 4.73
C GLU A 141 12.37 -15.30 5.88
N ARG A 142 11.72 -14.68 6.88
CA ARG A 142 11.05 -15.44 7.94
C ARG A 142 9.98 -16.39 7.37
N TYR A 143 9.16 -15.92 6.43
CA TYR A 143 8.12 -16.77 5.84
C TYR A 143 8.70 -17.89 4.97
N ARG A 144 9.81 -17.67 4.25
CA ARG A 144 10.53 -18.75 3.55
C ARG A 144 10.93 -19.85 4.52
N THR A 145 11.56 -19.47 5.63
CA THR A 145 11.97 -20.42 6.70
C THR A 145 10.76 -21.19 7.26
N LEU A 146 9.67 -20.49 7.57
CA LEU A 146 8.46 -21.13 8.13
C LEU A 146 7.76 -22.04 7.13
N SER A 147 7.71 -21.66 5.85
CA SER A 147 7.09 -22.47 4.79
C SER A 147 7.87 -23.74 4.46
N GLY A 148 9.19 -23.76 4.67
CA GLY A 148 10.00 -24.97 4.56
C GLY A 148 9.71 -26.00 5.67
N ARG A 149 9.39 -25.51 6.88
CA ARG A 149 9.03 -26.34 8.03
C ARG A 149 7.63 -26.96 7.95
N GLU A 150 6.72 -26.41 7.14
CA GLU A 150 5.39 -27.02 6.91
C GLU A 150 5.47 -28.37 6.18
N GLY A 151 6.60 -28.68 5.53
CA GLY A 151 6.81 -29.92 4.77
C GLY A 151 7.50 -31.04 5.54
N GLU A 152 8.01 -30.81 6.76
CA GLU A 152 8.63 -31.87 7.56
C GLU A 152 7.56 -32.55 8.43
N PRO A 153 7.20 -33.83 8.15
CA PRO A 153 6.41 -34.59 9.09
C PRO A 153 7.25 -34.75 10.36
N TYR A 154 6.67 -34.37 11.51
CA TYR A 154 7.24 -34.60 12.82
C TYR A 154 7.66 -36.09 12.91
N SER A 155 8.95 -36.35 12.77
CA SER A 155 9.51 -37.68 13.04
C SER A 155 9.50 -37.84 14.55
N ARG A 156 8.58 -38.67 15.02
CA ARG A 156 8.47 -39.09 16.42
C ARG A 156 9.41 -40.25 16.68
#